data_AF-A0A0E3L6D9-F1
#
_entry.id   AF-A0A0E3L6D9-F1
#
_cell.length_a   1.000
_cell.length_b   1.000
_cell.length_c   1.000
_cell.angle_alpha   90.00
_cell.angle_beta   90.00
_cell.angle_gamma   90.00
#
_symmetry.space_group_name_H-M   'P 1'
#
loop_
_entity.id
_entity.type
_entity.pdbx_description
1 polymer ?
#
loop_
_entity_poly.entity_id
_entity_poly.type
_entity_poly.pdbx_seq_one_letter_code
_entity_poly.pdbx_strand_id
1 'polypeptide(L)'
;MKAQLEQRLKELKNEYGSGQKTLGNIETALAELEARKEKLNETLLRISGAIEVLEEVLGVESEVSAPETSGTGETESENSVEVPSVIRKPLDHARKILEDAGLTVGEVTEKSIFVAGIHFGDVVQQEPKRETKVKPGSTVNLVIAAKGKFKPDLSADSTLCPFSKH
;
A
#
# COMPACT_ATOMS: atom_id res chain seq x y z
N MET A 1 2.77 46.72 18.38
CA MET A 1 1.39 46.17 18.34
C MET A 1 0.72 46.33 16.97
N LYS A 2 0.27 47.51 16.53
CA LYS A 2 -0.48 47.65 15.25
C LYS A 2 0.28 47.15 14.00
N ALA A 3 1.55 47.54 13.84
CA ALA A 3 2.37 47.12 12.70
C ALA A 3 2.60 45.59 12.64
N GLN A 4 2.74 44.93 13.80
CA GLN A 4 2.90 43.48 13.87
C GLN A 4 1.62 42.75 13.45
N LEU A 5 0.45 43.28 13.80
CA LEU A 5 -0.85 42.74 13.37
C LEU A 5 -1.06 42.89 11.86
N GLU A 6 -0.67 44.03 11.28
CA GLU A 6 -0.73 44.26 9.83
C GLU A 6 0.19 43.31 9.05
N GLN A 7 1.40 43.06 9.56
CA GLN A 7 2.33 42.08 8.99
C GLN A 7 1.73 40.67 9.02
N ARG A 8 1.22 40.23 10.17
CA ARG A 8 0.58 38.91 10.31
C ARG A 8 -0.64 38.76 9.40
N LEU A 9 -1.44 39.81 9.25
CA LEU A 9 -2.59 39.78 8.35
C LEU A 9 -2.16 39.62 6.89
N LYS A 10 -1.05 40.23 6.47
CA LYS A 10 -0.49 40.06 5.13
C LYS A 10 0.02 38.63 4.90
N GLU A 11 0.74 38.07 5.87
CA GLU A 11 1.22 36.69 5.83
C GLU A 11 0.05 35.69 5.72
N LEU A 12 -0.96 35.82 6.58
CA LEU A 12 -2.15 34.97 6.56
C LEU A 12 -2.92 35.05 5.24
N LYS A 13 -3.03 36.24 4.63
CA LYS A 13 -3.66 36.38 3.31
C LYS A 13 -2.87 35.68 2.20
N ASN A 14 -1.55 35.72 2.27
CA ASN A 14 -0.69 35.03 1.30
C ASN A 14 -0.79 33.51 1.46
N GLU A 15 -0.73 33.02 2.69
CA GLU A 15 -0.91 31.59 3.01
C GLU A 15 -2.28 31.11 2.55
N TYR A 16 -3.35 31.86 2.88
CA TYR A 16 -4.71 31.54 2.44
C TYR A 16 -4.82 31.50 0.91
N GLY A 17 -4.27 32.49 0.20
CA GLY A 17 -4.25 32.51 -1.26
C GLY A 17 -3.46 31.35 -1.86
N SER A 18 -2.35 30.96 -1.23
CA SER A 18 -1.60 29.75 -1.64
C SER A 18 -2.41 28.47 -1.42
N GLY A 19 -3.10 28.37 -0.28
CA GLY A 19 -4.00 27.26 0.05
C GLY A 19 -5.14 27.12 -0.95
N GLN A 20 -5.80 28.23 -1.32
CA GLN A 20 -6.85 28.23 -2.35
C GLN A 20 -6.35 27.71 -3.70
N LYS A 21 -5.14 28.10 -4.12
CA LYS A 21 -4.54 27.58 -5.36
C LYS A 21 -4.27 26.08 -5.28
N THR A 22 -3.76 25.61 -4.14
CA THR A 22 -3.53 24.17 -3.96
C THR A 22 -4.83 23.38 -3.97
N LEU A 23 -5.90 23.91 -3.35
CA LEU A 23 -7.22 23.29 -3.39
C LEU A 23 -7.75 23.19 -4.83
N GLY A 24 -7.67 24.27 -5.61
CA GLY A 24 -8.07 24.23 -7.02
C GLY A 24 -7.28 23.19 -7.83
N ASN A 25 -5.96 23.10 -7.62
CA ASN A 25 -5.15 22.07 -8.28
C ASN A 25 -5.59 20.65 -7.89
N ILE A 26 -5.89 20.40 -6.61
CA ILE A 26 -6.37 19.10 -6.13
C ILE A 26 -7.73 18.77 -6.77
N GLU A 27 -8.66 19.72 -6.80
CA GLU A 27 -9.98 19.55 -7.42
C GLU A 27 -9.86 19.18 -8.92
N THR A 28 -8.98 19.86 -9.65
CA THR A 28 -8.72 19.52 -11.07
C THR A 28 -8.11 18.13 -11.23
N ALA A 29 -7.18 17.73 -10.36
CA ALA A 29 -6.58 16.41 -10.39
C ALA A 29 -7.60 15.30 -10.07
N LEU A 30 -8.54 15.55 -9.15
CA LEU A 30 -9.62 14.61 -8.84
C LEU A 30 -10.53 14.39 -10.05
N ALA A 31 -10.95 15.46 -10.73
CA ALA A 31 -11.75 15.34 -11.95
C ALA A 31 -11.02 14.55 -13.05
N GLU A 32 -9.72 14.75 -13.22
CA GLU A 32 -8.92 13.99 -14.18
C GLU A 32 -8.83 12.50 -13.81
N LEU A 33 -8.63 12.19 -12.52
CA LEU A 33 -8.57 10.80 -12.05
C LEU A 33 -9.91 10.08 -12.21
N GLU A 34 -11.02 10.77 -11.99
CA GLU A 34 -12.36 10.21 -12.24
C GLU A 34 -12.56 9.91 -13.73
N ALA A 35 -12.20 10.82 -14.62
CA ALA A 35 -12.26 10.56 -16.06
C ALA A 35 -11.36 9.39 -16.49
N ARG A 36 -10.14 9.29 -15.95
CA ARG A 36 -9.23 8.15 -16.20
C ARG A 36 -9.83 6.84 -15.69
N LYS A 37 -10.47 6.84 -14.52
CA LYS A 37 -11.16 5.68 -13.95
C LYS A 37 -12.31 5.23 -14.85
N GLU A 38 -13.14 6.15 -15.34
CA GLU A 38 -14.25 5.83 -16.25
C GLU A 38 -13.74 5.20 -17.54
N LYS A 39 -12.71 5.79 -18.16
CA LYS A 39 -12.08 5.23 -19.36
C LYS A 39 -11.53 3.82 -19.11
N LEU A 40 -10.89 3.59 -17.96
CA LEU A 40 -10.37 2.28 -17.60
C LEU A 40 -11.51 1.27 -17.43
N ASN A 41 -12.57 1.61 -16.72
CA ASN A 41 -13.76 0.76 -16.57
C ASN A 41 -14.38 0.40 -17.93
N GLU A 42 -14.46 1.36 -18.85
CA GLU A 42 -14.95 1.13 -20.21
C GLU A 42 -14.04 0.15 -20.98
N THR A 43 -12.72 0.29 -20.87
CA THR A 43 -11.78 -0.67 -21.48
C THR A 43 -11.91 -2.07 -20.89
N LEU A 44 -12.08 -2.18 -19.58
CA LEU A 44 -12.28 -3.47 -18.91
C LEU A 44 -13.58 -4.13 -19.35
N LEU A 45 -14.68 -3.36 -19.45
CA LEU A 45 -15.96 -3.89 -19.93
C LEU A 45 -15.87 -4.41 -21.37
N ARG A 46 -15.16 -3.68 -22.25
CA ARG A 46 -14.89 -4.14 -23.63
C ARG A 46 -14.08 -5.44 -23.65
N ILE A 47 -13.05 -5.54 -22.83
CA ILE A 47 -12.21 -6.75 -22.74
C ILE A 47 -13.02 -7.92 -22.19
N SER A 48 -13.82 -7.71 -21.13
CA SER A 48 -14.71 -8.73 -20.55
C SER A 48 -15.65 -9.31 -21.61
N GLY A 49 -16.34 -8.45 -22.36
CA GLY A 49 -17.23 -8.91 -23.43
C GLY A 49 -16.48 -9.62 -24.56
N ALA A 50 -15.25 -9.19 -24.89
CA ALA A 50 -14.43 -9.90 -25.88
C ALA A 50 -14.01 -11.30 -25.39
N ILE A 51 -13.70 -11.45 -24.10
CA ILE A 51 -13.39 -12.75 -23.48
C ILE A 51 -14.62 -13.64 -23.53
N GLU A 52 -15.80 -13.17 -23.10
CA GLU A 52 -17.06 -13.93 -23.12
C GLU A 52 -17.36 -14.49 -24.53
N VAL A 53 -17.20 -13.67 -25.58
CA VAL A 53 -17.39 -14.11 -26.97
C VAL A 53 -16.34 -15.15 -27.39
N LEU A 54 -15.08 -14.96 -27.00
CA LEU A 54 -14.02 -15.92 -27.32
C LEU A 54 -14.22 -17.26 -26.59
N GLU A 55 -14.66 -17.23 -25.34
CA GLU A 55 -15.01 -18.42 -24.56
C GLU A 55 -16.19 -19.17 -25.19
N GLU A 56 -17.22 -18.46 -25.65
CA GLU A 56 -18.34 -19.05 -26.40
C GLU A 56 -17.87 -19.74 -27.69
N VAL A 57 -17.02 -19.07 -28.48
CA VAL A 57 -16.50 -19.62 -29.75
C VAL A 57 -15.59 -20.82 -29.54
N LEU A 58 -14.78 -20.80 -28.48
CA LEU A 58 -13.88 -21.91 -28.14
C LEU A 58 -14.61 -23.10 -27.52
N GLY A 59 -15.93 -23.00 -27.27
CA GLY A 59 -16.71 -24.06 -26.63
C GLY A 59 -16.21 -24.36 -25.22
N VAL A 60 -15.54 -23.40 -24.60
CA VAL A 60 -15.08 -23.52 -23.21
C VAL A 60 -16.29 -23.19 -22.35
N GLU A 61 -17.16 -24.18 -22.19
CA GLU A 61 -18.09 -24.18 -21.06
C GLU A 61 -17.23 -24.27 -19.79
N SER A 62 -16.85 -23.11 -19.26
CA SER A 62 -16.11 -23.02 -18.01
C SER A 62 -17.01 -23.51 -16.88
N GLU A 63 -16.85 -24.79 -16.51
CA GLU A 63 -16.97 -25.15 -15.10
C GLU A 63 -16.14 -24.16 -14.29
N VAL A 64 -16.77 -23.59 -13.28
CA VAL A 64 -16.19 -22.64 -12.35
C VAL A 64 -15.04 -23.32 -11.59
N SER A 65 -13.84 -23.24 -12.15
CA SER A 65 -12.59 -23.41 -11.41
C SER A 65 -11.56 -22.50 -12.05
N ALA A 66 -11.26 -21.42 -11.34
CA ALA A 66 -10.23 -20.46 -11.67
C ALA A 66 -8.95 -21.13 -12.23
N PRO A 67 -8.39 -20.59 -13.32
CA PRO A 67 -7.00 -20.85 -13.64
C PRO A 67 -6.25 -19.54 -13.87
N GLU A 68 -5.25 -19.27 -13.03
CA GLU A 68 -4.02 -18.67 -13.55
C GLU A 68 -2.94 -19.72 -13.40
N THR A 69 -2.56 -20.31 -14.53
CA THR A 69 -1.35 -21.10 -14.69
C THR A 69 -0.70 -20.66 -16.00
N SER A 70 0.60 -20.38 -15.94
CA SER A 70 1.63 -20.75 -16.93
C SER A 70 2.62 -19.61 -17.23
N GLY A 71 3.62 -19.49 -16.37
CA GLY A 71 4.95 -19.00 -16.76
C GLY A 71 5.90 -20.19 -16.86
N THR A 72 6.07 -20.70 -18.08
CA THR A 72 6.93 -21.84 -18.43
C THR A 72 8.39 -21.61 -18.03
N GLY A 73 8.93 -22.57 -17.30
CA GLY A 73 10.36 -22.74 -17.04
C GLY A 73 10.60 -24.19 -16.67
N GLU A 74 10.60 -25.06 -17.67
CA GLU A 74 11.12 -26.42 -17.57
C GLU A 74 12.56 -26.36 -17.04
N THR A 75 12.82 -27.00 -15.91
CA THR A 75 13.99 -27.85 -15.66
C THR A 75 13.81 -28.48 -14.28
N GLU A 76 14.21 -29.73 -14.21
CA GLU A 76 13.89 -30.72 -13.20
C GLU A 76 14.44 -30.41 -11.79
N SER A 77 13.79 -31.04 -10.82
CA SER A 77 14.30 -31.44 -9.50
C SER A 77 14.04 -30.51 -8.30
N GLU A 78 13.29 -31.11 -7.37
CA GLU A 78 13.00 -30.75 -5.97
C GLU A 78 11.81 -29.82 -5.69
N ASN A 79 10.80 -30.46 -5.08
CA ASN A 79 9.56 -29.94 -4.48
C ASN A 79 9.76 -28.57 -3.79
N SER A 80 9.63 -27.48 -4.55
CA SER A 80 9.80 -26.11 -4.06
C SER A 80 8.51 -25.32 -4.19
N VAL A 81 8.21 -24.53 -3.16
CA VAL A 81 7.03 -23.69 -3.02
C VAL A 81 7.44 -22.24 -3.23
N GLU A 82 6.64 -21.47 -3.96
CA GLU A 82 6.88 -20.05 -4.15
C GLU A 82 6.35 -19.23 -2.97
N VAL A 83 7.15 -18.26 -2.50
CA VAL A 83 6.73 -17.39 -1.39
C VAL A 83 5.71 -16.34 -1.87
N PRO A 84 4.49 -16.32 -1.32
CA PRO A 84 3.47 -15.35 -1.69
C PRO A 84 3.79 -13.95 -1.15
N SER A 85 3.16 -12.92 -1.73
CA SER A 85 3.30 -11.54 -1.25
C SER A 85 2.32 -11.24 -0.11
N VAL A 86 2.88 -10.89 1.05
CA VAL A 86 2.12 -10.51 2.26
C VAL A 86 2.32 -9.04 2.68
N ILE A 87 3.08 -8.28 1.90
CA ILE A 87 3.33 -6.84 2.14
C ILE A 87 2.02 -6.06 2.06
N ARG A 88 1.83 -5.08 2.96
CA ARG A 88 0.62 -4.24 3.13
C ARG A 88 -0.64 -5.01 3.53
N LYS A 89 -0.48 -6.24 4.04
CA LYS A 89 -1.56 -6.99 4.67
C LYS A 89 -1.40 -6.95 6.18
N PRO A 90 -2.50 -7.03 6.95
CA PRO A 90 -2.41 -7.19 8.38
C PRO A 90 -1.79 -8.54 8.73
N LEU A 91 -1.09 -8.61 9.86
CA LEU A 91 -0.35 -9.81 10.29
C LEU A 91 -1.20 -11.10 10.28
N ASP A 92 -2.45 -11.04 10.71
CA ASP A 92 -3.35 -12.20 10.74
C ASP A 92 -3.66 -12.73 9.33
N HIS A 93 -3.85 -11.82 8.38
CA HIS A 93 -4.11 -12.18 6.99
C HIS A 93 -2.84 -12.67 6.29
N ALA A 94 -1.68 -12.09 6.62
CA ALA A 94 -0.39 -12.57 6.16
C ALA A 94 -0.12 -14.01 6.62
N ARG A 95 -0.43 -14.32 7.89
CA ARG A 95 -0.30 -15.67 8.45
C ARG A 95 -1.13 -16.70 7.66
N LYS A 96 -2.41 -16.41 7.41
CA LYS A 96 -3.29 -17.31 6.65
C LYS A 96 -2.76 -17.60 5.25
N ILE A 97 -2.34 -16.56 4.52
CA ILE A 97 -1.78 -16.72 3.17
C ILE A 97 -0.53 -17.62 3.17
N LEU A 98 0.34 -17.47 4.19
CA LEU A 98 1.54 -18.29 4.30
C LEU A 98 1.19 -19.73 4.65
N GLU A 99 0.25 -19.96 5.57
CA GLU A 99 -0.24 -21.29 5.93
C GLU A 99 -0.90 -22.00 4.74
N ASP A 100 -1.74 -21.29 3.98
CA ASP A 100 -2.39 -21.80 2.76
C ASP A 100 -1.36 -22.17 1.68
N ALA A 101 -0.23 -21.47 1.63
CA ALA A 101 0.90 -21.78 0.75
C ALA A 101 1.80 -22.91 1.30
N GLY A 102 1.52 -23.47 2.48
CA GLY A 102 2.37 -24.49 3.12
C GLY A 102 3.69 -23.94 3.68
N LEU A 103 3.72 -22.64 4.02
CA LEU A 103 4.84 -21.94 4.65
C LEU A 103 4.49 -21.60 6.11
N THR A 104 5.51 -21.32 6.91
CA THR A 104 5.32 -20.96 8.32
C THR A 104 5.77 -19.53 8.59
N VAL A 105 5.10 -18.85 9.53
CA VAL A 105 5.55 -17.53 9.99
C VAL A 105 6.74 -17.73 10.93
N GLY A 106 7.86 -17.09 10.60
CA GLY A 106 9.08 -17.09 11.40
C GLY A 106 9.09 -15.95 12.43
N GLU A 107 10.20 -15.22 12.46
CA GLU A 107 10.37 -14.08 13.35
C GLU A 107 9.53 -12.89 12.88
N VAL A 108 8.77 -12.29 13.80
CA VAL A 108 8.00 -11.05 13.55
C VAL A 108 8.68 -9.92 14.32
N THR A 109 9.22 -8.95 13.59
CA THR A 109 9.88 -7.77 14.16
C THR A 109 9.03 -6.53 13.96
N GLU A 110 9.04 -5.64 14.95
CA GLU A 110 8.32 -4.37 14.91
C GLU A 110 9.25 -3.23 14.55
N LYS A 111 8.88 -2.43 13.55
CA LYS A 111 9.65 -1.24 13.17
C LYS A 111 8.76 -0.01 13.10
N SER A 112 9.20 1.07 13.74
CA SER A 112 8.52 2.36 13.70
C SER A 112 8.74 3.01 12.33
N ILE A 113 7.85 2.75 11.38
CA ILE A 113 7.88 3.29 10.03
C ILE A 113 6.54 3.96 9.74
N PHE A 114 6.59 5.15 9.14
CA PHE A 114 5.42 5.85 8.64
C PHE A 114 5.46 5.86 7.10
N VAL A 115 4.64 5.02 6.46
CA VAL A 115 4.47 4.97 5.01
C VAL A 115 3.01 5.23 4.69
N ALA A 116 2.73 6.03 3.66
CA ALA A 116 1.37 6.31 3.22
C ALA A 116 0.65 5.01 2.79
N GLY A 117 -0.53 4.76 3.35
CA GLY A 117 -1.33 3.56 3.05
C GLY A 117 -0.78 2.26 3.63
N ILE A 118 -0.07 2.34 4.77
CA ILE A 118 0.26 1.22 5.65
C ILE A 118 -0.22 1.58 7.06
N HIS A 119 -1.01 0.71 7.66
CA HIS A 119 -1.51 0.87 9.03
C HIS A 119 -0.59 0.19 10.05
N PHE A 120 -0.71 0.58 11.31
CA PHE A 120 0.00 -0.11 12.39
C PHE A 120 -0.49 -1.56 12.48
N GLY A 121 0.45 -2.50 12.52
CA GLY A 121 0.17 -3.94 12.45
C GLY A 121 0.26 -4.54 11.04
N ASP A 122 0.40 -3.73 10.00
CA ASP A 122 0.61 -4.21 8.64
C ASP A 122 2.05 -4.64 8.40
N VAL A 123 2.23 -5.65 7.55
CA VAL A 123 3.55 -6.12 7.10
C VAL A 123 4.17 -5.09 6.16
N VAL A 124 5.34 -4.60 6.53
CA VAL A 124 6.16 -3.65 5.74
C VAL A 124 7.21 -4.40 4.92
N GLN A 125 7.73 -5.51 5.45
CA GLN A 125 8.78 -6.29 4.80
C GLN A 125 8.58 -7.78 5.10
N GLN A 126 8.96 -8.61 4.14
CA GLN A 126 9.02 -10.06 4.28
C GLN A 126 10.38 -10.56 3.80
N GLU A 127 10.90 -11.60 4.45
CA GLU A 127 12.10 -12.32 4.05
C GLU A 127 11.89 -13.82 4.28
N PRO A 128 11.99 -14.69 3.25
CA PRO A 128 12.40 -14.43 1.88
C PRO A 128 11.45 -13.52 1.09
N LYS A 129 11.96 -12.86 0.06
CA LYS A 129 11.17 -12.00 -0.83
C LYS A 129 10.09 -12.83 -1.55
N ARG A 130 9.03 -12.14 -1.99
CA ARG A 130 8.00 -12.75 -2.84
C ARG A 130 8.61 -13.44 -4.07
N GLU A 131 7.94 -14.46 -4.59
CA GLU A 131 8.35 -15.23 -5.78
C GLU A 131 9.68 -15.99 -5.59
N THR A 132 10.26 -16.00 -4.38
CA THR A 132 11.42 -16.85 -4.07
C THR A 132 10.96 -18.29 -3.92
N LYS A 133 11.66 -19.23 -4.56
CA LYS A 133 11.41 -20.66 -4.40
C LYS A 133 12.08 -21.17 -3.13
N VAL A 134 11.28 -21.73 -2.22
CA VAL A 134 11.74 -22.26 -0.93
C VAL A 134 11.25 -23.68 -0.74
N LYS A 135 11.84 -24.42 0.20
CA LYS A 135 11.33 -25.75 0.54
C LYS A 135 9.96 -25.60 1.23
N PRO A 136 9.00 -26.52 1.02
CA PRO A 136 7.75 -26.53 1.76
C PRO A 136 8.03 -26.56 3.27
N GLY A 137 7.25 -25.81 4.04
CA GLY A 137 7.43 -25.64 5.49
C GLY A 137 8.50 -24.63 5.89
N SER A 138 9.17 -23.95 4.95
CA SER A 138 10.15 -22.90 5.27
C SER A 138 9.50 -21.73 6.03
N THR A 139 10.29 -21.09 6.89
CA THR A 139 9.86 -19.93 7.68
C THR A 139 10.03 -18.63 6.90
N VAL A 140 9.02 -17.75 6.97
CA VAL A 140 9.07 -16.40 6.43
C VAL A 140 9.07 -15.39 7.58
N ASN A 141 10.14 -14.63 7.70
CA ASN A 141 10.30 -13.55 8.67
C ASN A 141 9.58 -12.30 8.18
N LEU A 142 8.89 -11.61 9.09
CA LEU A 142 8.06 -10.45 8.78
C LEU A 142 8.50 -9.24 9.61
N VAL A 143 8.46 -8.06 9.01
CA VAL A 143 8.59 -6.79 9.71
C VAL A 143 7.25 -6.07 9.65
N ILE A 144 6.67 -5.74 10.78
CA ILE A 144 5.40 -5.02 10.88
C ILE A 144 5.59 -3.56 11.28
N ALA A 145 4.67 -2.71 10.83
CA ALA A 145 4.64 -1.29 11.18
C ALA A 145 4.16 -1.13 12.63
N ALA A 146 5.02 -0.56 13.49
CA ALA A 146 4.68 -0.28 14.87
C ALA A 146 4.49 1.22 15.12
N LYS A 147 3.68 1.54 16.13
CA LYS A 147 3.50 2.92 16.58
C LYS A 147 4.78 3.42 17.24
N GLY A 148 5.37 4.48 16.69
CA GLY A 148 6.55 5.11 17.28
C GLY A 148 6.28 5.59 18.70
N LYS A 149 7.26 5.43 19.60
CA LYS A 149 7.22 5.96 20.99
C LYS A 149 7.64 7.43 21.05
N PHE A 150 7.39 8.20 20.00
CA PHE A 150 7.74 9.61 19.97
C PHE A 150 6.75 10.38 20.85
N LYS A 151 7.19 10.71 22.07
CA LYS A 151 6.54 11.70 22.91
C LYS A 151 7.26 13.03 22.63
N PRO A 152 6.63 14.01 21.94
CA PRO A 152 7.22 15.32 21.85
C PRO A 152 7.43 15.85 23.27
N ASP A 153 8.60 16.43 23.54
CA ASP A 153 8.79 17.16 24.79
C ASP A 153 7.84 18.36 24.77
N LEU A 154 6.86 18.35 25.67
CA LEU A 154 5.89 19.43 25.84
C LEU A 154 6.31 20.40 26.95
N SER A 155 7.53 20.27 27.48
CA SER A 155 8.06 21.23 28.44
C SER A 155 8.22 22.62 27.79
N ALA A 156 8.18 23.66 28.64
CA ALA A 156 8.46 25.03 28.21
C ALA A 156 9.85 25.15 27.55
N ASP A 157 10.80 24.28 27.90
CA ASP A 157 12.14 24.26 27.32
C ASP A 157 12.22 23.53 25.97
N SER A 158 11.08 23.06 25.43
CA SER A 158 11.05 22.38 24.13
C SER A 158 11.51 23.30 23.00
N THR A 159 12.53 22.85 22.27
CA THR A 159 13.10 23.55 21.09
C THR A 159 12.12 23.68 19.93
N LEU A 160 10.98 23.00 20.00
CA LEU A 160 9.87 23.04 19.05
C LEU A 160 8.84 24.16 19.36
N CYS A 161 8.90 24.78 20.54
CA CYS A 161 8.02 25.89 20.92
C CYS A 161 8.76 27.24 20.77
N PRO A 162 8.60 27.97 19.65
CA PRO A 162 9.22 29.30 19.48
C PRO A 162 8.65 30.37 20.43
N PHE A 163 7.57 30.04 21.17
CA PHE A 163 6.87 30.95 22.07
C PHE A 163 7.35 30.93 23.54
N SER A 164 8.31 30.07 23.91
CA SER A 164 8.69 29.93 25.33
C SER A 164 9.87 30.79 25.78
N LYS A 165 10.45 31.62 24.91
CA LYS A 165 11.46 32.61 25.28
C LYS A 165 10.83 34.00 25.37
N HIS A 166 10.09 34.26 26.44
CA HIS A 166 9.74 35.62 26.87
C HIS A 166 9.77 35.71 28.39
#